data_AF-A0A0F9L669-F1
#
_entry.id   AF-A0A0F9L669-F1
#
_cell.length_a   1.000
_cell.length_b   1.000
_cell.length_c   1.000
_cell.angle_alpha   90.00
_cell.angle_beta   90.00
_cell.angle_gamma   90.00
#
_symmetry.space_group_name_H-M   'P 1'
#
loop_
_entity.id
_entity.type
_entity.pdbx_description
1 polymer ?
#
loop_
_entity_poly.entity_id
_entity_poly.type
_entity_poly.pdbx_seq_one_letter_code
_entity_poly.pdbx_strand_id
1 'polypeptide(L)'
;IIFCPSYLVDYEKDEELLRKIPLVRAFENMSYYISCDAYTDETLSESYICHPLRTLKIIKKKEGIMFEDLNLKEIDSLRKYYDLPK
;
A
#
# COMPACT_ATOMS: atom_id res chain seq x y z
N ILE A 1 -6.52 4.27 8.19
CA ILE A 1 -5.23 4.34 7.45
C ILE A 1 -4.31 3.32 8.10
N ILE A 2 -3.61 2.52 7.31
CA ILE A 2 -2.66 1.50 7.81
C ILE A 2 -1.27 1.86 7.28
N PHE A 3 -0.31 2.02 8.18
CA PHE A 3 1.10 2.21 7.84
C PHE A 3 1.84 0.89 8.04
N CYS A 4 2.58 0.46 7.02
CA CYS A 4 3.37 -0.77 7.00
C CYS A 4 4.80 -0.42 6.60
N PRO A 5 5.66 -0.04 7.56
CA PRO A 5 7.09 -0.02 7.34
C PRO A 5 7.60 -1.46 7.18
N SER A 6 8.51 -1.69 6.24
CA SER A 6 9.02 -3.03 5.91
C SER A 6 10.51 -3.04 5.55
N TYR A 7 11.08 -4.24 5.61
CA TYR A 7 12.42 -4.58 5.12
C TYR A 7 12.31 -5.94 4.42
N LEU A 8 11.79 -5.94 3.18
CA LEU A 8 11.41 -7.14 2.45
C LEU A 8 12.63 -7.78 1.75
N VAL A 9 13.31 -8.69 2.44
CA VAL A 9 14.43 -9.50 1.92
C VAL A 9 13.95 -10.77 1.21
N ASP A 10 14.85 -11.42 0.45
CA ASP A 10 14.61 -12.67 -0.30
C ASP A 10 13.36 -12.60 -1.21
N TYR A 11 13.05 -11.38 -1.68
CA TYR A 11 11.80 -11.07 -2.38
C TYR A 11 11.74 -11.69 -3.78
N GLU A 12 12.86 -12.17 -4.33
CA GLU A 12 12.99 -12.60 -5.73
C GLU A 12 12.04 -13.76 -6.08
N LYS A 13 11.71 -14.61 -5.10
CA LYS A 13 10.78 -15.74 -5.30
C LYS A 13 9.32 -15.30 -5.36
N ASP A 14 8.99 -14.21 -4.67
CA ASP A 14 7.62 -13.77 -4.42
C ASP A 14 7.37 -12.33 -4.90
N GLU A 15 8.24 -11.79 -5.76
CA GLU A 15 8.27 -10.37 -6.11
C GLU A 15 6.91 -9.88 -6.65
N GLU A 16 6.31 -10.66 -7.56
CA GLU A 16 5.01 -10.33 -8.14
C GLU A 16 3.89 -10.33 -7.10
N LEU A 17 3.95 -11.26 -6.14
CA LEU A 17 2.99 -11.35 -5.04
C LEU A 17 3.14 -10.16 -4.10
N LEU A 18 4.37 -9.87 -3.66
CA LEU A 18 4.69 -8.77 -2.75
C LEU A 18 4.22 -7.42 -3.32
N ARG A 19 4.36 -7.20 -4.63
CA ARG A 19 3.85 -6.00 -5.31
C ARG A 19 2.31 -5.86 -5.28
N LYS A 20 1.57 -6.96 -5.13
CA LYS A 20 0.10 -6.95 -5.04
C LYS A 20 -0.42 -6.74 -3.62
N ILE A 21 0.34 -7.15 -2.61
CA ILE A 21 -0.07 -7.10 -1.19
C ILE A 21 -0.60 -5.72 -0.75
N PRO A 22 0.07 -4.58 -1.05
CA PRO A 22 -0.41 -3.28 -0.59
C PRO A 22 -1.84 -2.96 -1.02
N LEU A 23 -2.19 -3.26 -2.28
CA LEU A 23 -3.54 -3.03 -2.80
C LEU A 23 -4.55 -4.04 -2.22
N VAL A 24 -4.16 -5.31 -2.10
CA VAL A 24 -5.00 -6.34 -1.47
C VAL A 24 -5.35 -5.95 -0.04
N ARG A 25 -4.36 -5.52 0.75
CA ARG A 25 -4.59 -5.07 2.13
C ARG A 25 -5.43 -3.81 2.21
N ALA A 26 -5.26 -2.87 1.28
CA ALA A 26 -6.11 -1.68 1.20
C ALA A 26 -7.58 -2.06 0.94
N PHE A 27 -7.81 -3.00 0.01
CA PHE A 27 -9.14 -3.51 -0.35
C PHE A 27 -9.80 -4.27 0.80
N GLU A 28 -9.12 -5.30 1.33
CA GLU A 28 -9.64 -6.16 2.41
C GLU A 28 -10.07 -5.36 3.64
N ASN A 29 -9.35 -4.28 3.95
CA ASN A 29 -9.61 -3.46 5.14
C ASN A 29 -10.47 -2.21 4.83
N MET A 30 -10.87 -2.01 3.57
CA MET A 30 -11.45 -0.77 3.06
C MET A 30 -10.81 0.46 3.73
N SER A 31 -9.51 0.59 3.54
CA SER A 31 -8.70 1.66 4.12
C SER A 31 -7.55 2.06 3.20
N TYR A 32 -7.04 3.26 3.37
CA TYR A 32 -5.75 3.60 2.78
C TYR A 32 -4.64 2.76 3.41
N TYR A 33 -3.78 2.18 2.59
CA TYR A 33 -2.63 1.37 3.00
C TYR A 33 -1.34 1.98 2.45
N ILE A 34 -0.38 2.23 3.33
CA ILE A 34 0.91 2.81 2.99
C ILE A 34 1.98 1.76 3.28
N SER A 35 2.59 1.23 2.23
CA SER A 35 3.74 0.32 2.32
C SER A 35 5.01 1.13 2.14
N CYS A 36 5.94 1.04 3.09
CA CYS A 36 7.21 1.77 3.06
C CYS A 36 8.37 0.80 3.25
N ASP A 37 8.97 0.35 2.15
CA ASP A 37 10.10 -0.58 2.18
C ASP A 37 11.43 0.18 2.14
N ALA A 38 12.42 -0.30 2.89
CA ALA A 38 13.74 0.31 2.91
C ALA A 38 14.38 0.30 1.52
N TYR A 39 15.11 1.37 1.18
CA TYR A 39 15.90 1.43 -0.06
C TYR A 39 17.30 0.88 0.20
N THR A 40 17.50 -0.39 -0.16
CA THR A 40 18.78 -1.11 -0.10
C THR A 40 18.85 -2.16 -1.22
N ASP A 41 20.04 -2.67 -1.53
CA ASP A 41 20.20 -3.74 -2.52
C ASP A 41 19.61 -5.09 -2.06
N GLU A 42 19.37 -5.25 -0.76
CA GLU A 42 18.85 -6.49 -0.16
C GLU A 42 17.31 -6.57 -0.16
N THR A 43 16.64 -5.45 -0.42
CA THR A 43 15.20 -5.32 -0.25
C THR A 43 14.46 -5.16 -1.57
N LEU A 44 13.15 -5.41 -1.55
CA LEU A 44 12.29 -5.11 -2.68
C LEU A 44 12.41 -3.62 -3.07
N SER A 45 12.65 -2.71 -2.13
CA SER A 45 12.90 -1.28 -2.39
C SER A 45 11.74 -0.64 -3.16
N GLU A 46 10.51 -1.07 -2.86
CA GLU A 46 9.29 -0.53 -3.46
C GLU A 46 8.31 -0.09 -2.38
N SER A 47 7.88 1.17 -2.47
CA SER A 47 6.94 1.78 -1.53
C SER A 47 5.68 2.22 -2.25
N TYR A 48 4.54 2.12 -1.59
CA TYR A 48 3.20 2.26 -2.18
C TYR A 48 2.29 3.11 -1.29
N ILE A 49 1.48 3.97 -1.89
CA ILE A 49 0.27 4.54 -1.28
C ILE A 49 -0.92 3.96 -2.04
N CYS A 50 -1.77 3.20 -1.35
CA CYS A 50 -2.93 2.54 -1.94
C CYS A 50 -4.24 3.07 -1.35
N HIS A 51 -5.18 3.39 -2.24
CA HIS A 51 -6.61 3.48 -1.97
C HIS A 51 -7.23 2.07 -2.13
N PRO A 52 -8.35 1.73 -1.47
CA PRO A 52 -8.94 0.37 -1.54
C PRO A 52 -9.15 -0.18 -2.95
N LEU A 53 -9.44 0.68 -3.92
CA LEU A 53 -9.72 0.28 -5.31
C LEU A 53 -8.57 0.53 -6.28
N ARG A 54 -7.48 1.20 -5.86
CA ARG A 54 -6.38 1.58 -6.77
C ARG A 54 -5.11 1.98 -6.03
N THR A 55 -3.96 1.78 -6.66
CA THR A 55 -2.70 2.39 -6.21
C THR A 55 -2.68 3.87 -6.60
N LEU A 56 -2.36 4.75 -5.66
CA LEU A 56 -2.26 6.20 -5.87
C LEU A 56 -0.85 6.60 -6.29
N LYS A 57 0.16 6.14 -5.55
CA LYS A 57 1.58 6.47 -5.78
C LYS A 57 2.49 5.30 -5.50
N ILE A 58 3.63 5.27 -6.20
CA ILE A 58 4.66 4.25 -6.07
C ILE A 58 6.05 4.90 -6.20
N ILE A 59 6.98 4.48 -5.35
CA ILE A 59 8.43 4.63 -5.57
C ILE A 59 8.99 3.23 -5.78
N LYS A 60 9.78 3.03 -6.84
CA LYS A 60 10.45 1.76 -7.13
C LYS A 60 11.94 1.94 -7.29
N LYS A 61 12.71 1.12 -6.58
CA LYS A 61 14.16 0.96 -6.71
C LYS A 61 14.93 2.29 -6.67
N LYS A 62 14.49 3.24 -5.84
CA LYS A 62 15.15 4.52 -5.63
C LYS A 62 14.81 5.10 -4.26
N GLU A 63 15.71 5.90 -3.71
CA GLU A 63 15.41 6.76 -2.57
C GLU A 63 14.38 7.83 -2.95
N GLY A 64 13.49 8.18 -2.01
CA GLY A 64 12.59 9.30 -2.18
C GLY A 64 11.50 9.41 -1.14
N ILE A 65 10.62 10.39 -1.35
CA ILE A 65 9.48 10.69 -0.49
C ILE A 65 8.21 10.80 -1.33
N MET A 66 7.09 10.29 -0.82
CA MET A 66 5.76 10.43 -1.42
C MET A 66 4.87 11.29 -0.52
N PHE A 67 4.12 12.20 -1.13
CA PHE A 67 3.10 13.00 -0.47
C PHE A 67 1.75 12.67 -1.06
N GLU A 68 0.69 12.58 -0.26
CA GLU A 68 -0.67 12.38 -0.77
C GLU A 68 -1.71 12.95 0.20
N ASP A 69 -2.73 13.59 -0.35
CA ASP A 69 -3.87 14.08 0.42
C ASP A 69 -4.99 13.02 0.42
N LEU A 70 -5.27 12.44 1.59
CA LEU A 70 -6.20 11.32 1.72
C LEU A 70 -7.62 11.80 2.04
N ASN A 71 -8.58 11.47 1.17
CA ASN A 71 -9.99 11.80 1.36
C ASN A 71 -10.73 10.69 2.14
N LEU A 72 -10.83 10.83 3.45
CA LEU A 72 -11.50 9.84 4.30
C LEU A 72 -13.00 9.66 4.01
N LYS A 73 -13.67 10.67 3.40
CA LYS A 73 -15.10 10.56 3.06
C LYS A 73 -15.37 9.52 1.96
N GLU A 74 -14.40 9.31 1.06
CA GLU A 74 -14.49 8.25 0.04
C GLU A 74 -14.48 6.87 0.70
N ILE A 75 -13.66 6.68 1.73
CA ILE A 75 -13.58 5.43 2.48
C ILE A 75 -14.89 5.14 3.23
N ASP A 76 -15.47 6.15 3.88
CA ASP A 76 -16.77 6.01 4.54
C ASP A 76 -17.87 5.61 3.55
N SER A 77 -17.83 6.16 2.34
CA SER A 77 -18.79 5.84 1.28
C SER A 77 -18.61 4.41 0.77
N LEU A 78 -17.36 3.96 0.60
CA LEU A 78 -17.05 2.58 0.20
C LEU A 78 -17.49 1.56 1.26
N ARG A 79 -17.23 1.83 2.54
CA ARG A 79 -17.67 0.94 3.63
C ARG A 79 -19.19 0.79 3.67
N LYS A 80 -19.93 1.88 3.43
CA LYS A 80 -21.40 1.83 3.29
C LYS A 80 -21.83 1.05 2.05
N TYR A 81 -21.17 1.24 0.91
CA TYR A 81 -21.50 0.56 -0.34
C TYR A 81 -21.35 -0.96 -0.24
N TYR A 82 -20.29 -1.42 0.45
CA TYR A 82 -20.03 -2.85 0.67
C TYR A 82 -20.67 -3.43 1.95
N ASP A 83 -21.55 -2.67 2.61
CA ASP A 83 -22.24 -3.06 3.85
C ASP A 83 -21.29 -3.60 4.96
N LEU A 84 -20.13 -2.95 5.11
CA LEU A 84 -19.15 -3.32 6.13
C LEU A 84 -19.52 -2.69 7.48
N PRO A 85 -19.42 -3.44 8.59
CA PRO A 85 -19.60 -2.89 9.93
C PRO A 85 -18.58 -1.77 10.18
N LYS A 86 -19.02 -0.75 10.92
CA LYS A 86 -18.18 0.42 11.27
C LYS A 86 -17.02 0.04 12.16
#